data_AF-A0A1X7I485-F1
#
_entry.id   AF-A0A1X7I485-F1
#
_cell.length_a   1.000
_cell.length_b   1.000
_cell.length_c   1.000
_cell.angle_alpha   90.00
_cell.angle_beta   90.00
_cell.angle_gamma   90.00
#
_symmetry.space_group_name_H-M   'P 1'
#
loop_
_entity.id
_entity.type
_entity.pdbx_description
1 polymer ?
#
loop_
_entity_poly.entity_id
_entity_poly.type
_entity_poly.pdbx_seq_one_letter_code
_entity_poly.pdbx_strand_id
1 'polypeptide(L)'
;MISKQKMSLVRRLCLLLLLAPTFILSCSKSTAVPVEEQNNPALQIYVPNEFQNMDLHSAASTWSYTRSKQSEHFIVFWGKEYGTTDPGAASVATEYRVDIDDLLAKAEQFYALNINTLGFAERGVGKSNLDTYKMMIFLHHTTDWMAYGGGYDDVIGALWISPSTCKPVGATIAHEIGHSFQYQVRCDLGGRHGFRYGFGGNGGNGFWEQTAQWQAHQSYPLENFNSHHFSVYTQNYHRHQIHELYRYANYFIHHYWADRHGIDIIGRIWRGALEPEDPIQAYKRITGINDSQFNDQMYDAASKFASWDINSLRDLGQNFIGKHTYKFDVLNDGRLQVTNDKAPGTTGYNVVPLEVPAAGTEVTINFEGFVNEPGFNAVDNAARAGWRYGFVALLSNGNRVYGTMHNAKVGQAKFTVPSGTSRLWFVVTGAPTSYKAHAWDDNESNDEQWPYRIAVQQTNVVGYLTFDADDEPSDIVVTQDVSFPLDATNYTGTKISVDQTALGKAFLLQPSQLTSLIGNKVKFYAVEPNGTLNATTTANGYGHWFGQTGAVVNWGANAFVFSEFNENTLEFSIGQYPNRLTVGETYTIKQALVYEHTPNTFVKATFVFRIKVT
;
A
#
# COMPACT_ATOMS: atom_id res chain seq x y z
N MET A 1 40.65 -54.22 7.55
CA MET A 1 40.72 -54.98 8.82
C MET A 1 39.36 -54.80 9.50
N ILE A 2 38.60 -55.86 9.79
CA ILE A 2 38.55 -56.59 11.09
C ILE A 2 38.11 -55.66 12.24
N SER A 3 37.07 -55.90 13.06
CA SER A 3 35.82 -56.72 13.00
C SER A 3 34.94 -56.28 14.19
N LYS A 4 33.61 -56.03 14.09
CA LYS A 4 32.46 -56.97 14.08
C LYS A 4 32.38 -58.00 15.25
N GLN A 5 31.14 -58.24 15.72
CA GLN A 5 30.66 -59.26 16.70
C GLN A 5 30.88 -58.94 18.19
N LYS A 6 30.04 -59.38 19.17
CA LYS A 6 28.84 -60.28 19.27
C LYS A 6 27.84 -59.61 20.30
N MET A 7 26.66 -60.06 20.73
CA MET A 7 25.71 -61.21 20.63
C MET A 7 24.29 -60.63 21.00
N SER A 8 23.04 -61.14 20.90
CA SER A 8 22.33 -62.45 20.80
C SER A 8 22.38 -63.35 22.06
N LEU A 9 21.34 -64.01 22.58
CA LEU A 9 19.95 -64.37 22.16
C LEU A 9 19.12 -64.66 23.48
N VAL A 10 17.78 -64.64 23.63
CA VAL A 10 16.80 -65.75 23.38
C VAL A 10 15.36 -65.38 23.84
N ARG A 11 14.39 -65.63 22.95
CA ARG A 11 12.95 -65.98 23.12
C ARG A 11 12.26 -65.97 24.52
N ARG A 12 11.02 -65.46 24.53
CA ARG A 12 9.79 -66.28 24.70
C ARG A 12 8.73 -65.86 23.66
N LEU A 13 7.81 -66.76 23.34
CA LEU A 13 6.75 -66.58 22.33
C LEU A 13 5.47 -67.26 22.85
N CYS A 14 4.33 -66.59 22.81
CA CYS A 14 3.02 -67.21 22.93
C CYS A 14 1.99 -66.45 22.10
N LEU A 15 1.05 -67.20 21.52
CA LEU A 15 0.10 -66.78 20.50
C LEU A 15 -1.17 -66.18 21.13
N LEU A 16 -1.79 -65.20 20.48
CA LEU A 16 -3.26 -65.13 20.29
C LEU A 16 -3.64 -64.06 19.25
N LEU A 17 -4.66 -64.36 18.46
CA LEU A 17 -5.22 -63.46 17.43
C LEU A 17 -6.28 -62.56 18.05
N LEU A 18 -6.45 -61.35 17.51
CA LEU A 18 -7.76 -60.68 17.38
C LEU A 18 -7.71 -59.61 16.28
N LEU A 19 -8.90 -59.19 15.81
CA LEU A 19 -9.07 -58.47 14.54
C LEU A 19 -8.59 -57.01 14.61
N ALA A 20 -8.08 -56.51 13.48
CA ALA A 20 -7.86 -55.08 13.26
C ALA A 20 -9.05 -54.45 12.51
N PRO A 21 -9.74 -53.46 13.10
CA PRO A 21 -10.54 -52.49 12.34
C PRO A 21 -9.66 -51.32 11.88
N THR A 22 -9.90 -50.81 10.68
CA THR A 22 -9.23 -49.62 10.14
C THR A 22 -9.66 -48.36 10.90
N PHE A 23 -8.74 -47.73 11.63
CA PHE A 23 -8.99 -46.40 12.19
C PHE A 23 -8.87 -45.32 11.12
N ILE A 24 -10.01 -44.69 10.81
CA ILE A 24 -10.05 -43.40 10.11
C ILE A 24 -9.49 -42.36 11.08
N LEU A 25 -8.42 -41.64 10.69
CA LEU A 25 -7.98 -40.47 11.46
C LEU A 25 -9.01 -39.35 11.29
N SER A 26 -9.86 -39.18 12.29
CA SER A 26 -10.66 -37.98 12.48
C SER A 26 -9.74 -36.81 12.84
N CYS A 27 -9.96 -35.63 12.22
CA CYS A 27 -9.25 -34.41 12.59
C CYS A 27 -9.71 -33.91 13.96
N SER A 28 -9.04 -34.35 15.03
CA SER A 28 -9.16 -33.75 16.35
C SER A 28 -8.69 -32.29 16.28
N LYS A 29 -9.63 -31.34 16.31
CA LYS A 29 -9.30 -29.93 16.54
C LYS A 29 -8.50 -29.81 17.84
N SER A 30 -7.34 -29.17 17.78
CA SER A 30 -6.61 -28.77 18.98
C SER A 30 -7.39 -27.66 19.68
N THR A 31 -8.34 -28.03 20.55
CA THR A 31 -8.92 -27.10 21.51
C THR A 31 -7.83 -26.70 22.49
N ALA A 32 -7.31 -25.48 22.36
CA ALA A 32 -6.48 -24.90 23.40
C ALA A 32 -7.24 -24.97 24.73
N VAL A 33 -6.61 -25.54 25.76
CA VAL A 33 -7.17 -25.53 27.11
C VAL A 33 -7.15 -24.08 27.59
N PRO A 34 -8.28 -23.50 28.02
CA PRO A 34 -8.26 -22.18 28.64
C PRO A 34 -7.36 -22.22 29.87
N VAL A 35 -6.42 -21.29 29.98
CA VAL A 35 -5.76 -21.02 31.26
C VAL A 35 -6.84 -20.42 32.16
N GLU A 36 -7.10 -21.03 33.31
CA GLU A 36 -8.03 -20.43 34.29
C GLU A 36 -7.46 -19.09 34.77
N GLU A 37 -8.15 -18.02 34.40
CA GLU A 37 -7.83 -16.67 34.83
C GLU A 37 -8.10 -16.56 36.34
N GLN A 38 -7.04 -16.47 37.14
CA GLN A 38 -7.18 -16.35 38.59
C GLN A 38 -7.94 -15.08 38.92
N ASN A 39 -8.98 -15.20 39.76
CA ASN A 39 -9.83 -14.08 40.21
C ASN A 39 -9.00 -12.88 40.67
N ASN A 40 -8.82 -11.92 39.76
CA ASN A 40 -8.11 -10.68 40.02
C ASN A 40 -8.96 -9.82 40.96
N PRO A 41 -8.39 -9.13 41.97
CA PRO A 41 -9.13 -8.09 42.68
C PRO A 41 -9.62 -7.03 41.68
N ALA A 42 -10.84 -6.51 41.89
CA ALA A 42 -11.48 -5.62 40.94
C ALA A 42 -10.60 -4.40 40.60
N LEU A 43 -10.22 -4.26 39.33
CA LEU A 43 -9.34 -3.21 38.84
C LEU A 43 -9.87 -1.82 39.19
N GLN A 44 -8.97 -0.98 39.71
CA GLN A 44 -9.27 0.36 40.19
C GLN A 44 -9.32 1.37 39.04
N ILE A 45 -9.85 2.56 39.31
CA ILE A 45 -9.69 3.72 38.42
C ILE A 45 -8.54 4.56 38.97
N TYR A 46 -7.52 4.79 38.16
CA TYR A 46 -6.47 5.76 38.48
C TYR A 46 -7.08 7.17 38.46
N VAL A 47 -6.66 8.05 39.36
CA VAL A 47 -7.06 9.47 39.36
C VAL A 47 -5.87 10.31 38.88
N PRO A 48 -5.86 10.77 37.62
CA PRO A 48 -4.84 11.67 37.09
C PRO A 48 -4.50 12.85 37.99
N ASN A 49 -3.26 13.34 37.90
CA ASN A 49 -2.80 14.49 38.67
C ASN A 49 -3.66 15.75 38.42
N GLU A 50 -4.17 15.94 37.20
CA GLU A 50 -5.09 17.03 36.87
C GLU A 50 -6.49 16.88 37.50
N PHE A 51 -6.90 15.66 37.88
CA PHE A 51 -8.21 15.38 38.49
C PHE A 51 -8.16 15.27 40.02
N GLN A 52 -7.00 15.47 40.67
CA GLN A 52 -6.86 15.37 42.13
C GLN A 52 -7.76 16.35 42.92
N ASN A 53 -8.17 17.46 42.30
CA ASN A 53 -9.12 18.42 42.87
C ASN A 53 -10.56 18.27 42.33
N MET A 54 -10.83 17.23 41.53
CA MET A 54 -12.15 16.95 40.95
C MET A 54 -12.85 15.86 41.76
N ASP A 55 -13.98 16.20 42.39
CA ASP A 55 -14.84 15.19 43.00
C ASP A 55 -15.55 14.38 41.91
N LEU A 56 -15.01 13.21 41.58
CA LEU A 56 -15.59 12.29 40.60
C LEU A 56 -16.92 11.67 41.05
N HIS A 57 -17.34 11.82 42.31
CA HIS A 57 -18.69 11.44 42.76
C HIS A 57 -19.71 12.57 42.61
N SER A 58 -19.27 13.83 42.48
CA SER A 58 -20.14 14.95 42.19
C SER A 58 -20.63 14.91 40.75
N ALA A 59 -21.96 15.00 40.56
CA ALA A 59 -22.56 15.14 39.23
C ALA A 59 -22.22 16.49 38.56
N ALA A 60 -21.75 17.49 39.31
CA ALA A 60 -21.39 18.82 38.78
C ALA A 60 -19.97 18.90 38.18
N SER A 61 -19.10 17.93 38.50
CA SER A 61 -17.77 17.78 37.90
C SER A 61 -17.86 17.51 36.40
N THR A 62 -16.81 17.83 35.62
CA THR A 62 -16.75 17.57 34.17
C THR A 62 -16.87 16.09 33.86
N TRP A 63 -16.08 15.27 34.56
CA TRP A 63 -16.18 13.82 34.58
C TRP A 63 -16.77 13.38 35.92
N SER A 64 -17.59 12.33 35.91
CA SER A 64 -18.26 11.85 37.12
C SER A 64 -18.66 10.39 36.97
N TYR A 65 -18.56 9.62 38.05
CA TYR A 65 -19.05 8.24 38.09
C TYR A 65 -20.55 8.13 37.79
N THR A 66 -21.34 9.18 38.04
CA THR A 66 -22.77 9.23 37.68
C THR A 66 -23.02 9.37 36.17
N ARG A 67 -21.97 9.62 35.38
CA ARG A 67 -21.93 9.65 33.91
C ARG A 67 -20.77 8.77 33.43
N SER A 68 -20.78 7.54 33.89
CA SER A 68 -19.79 6.55 33.50
C SER A 68 -20.40 5.17 33.31
N LYS A 69 -19.73 4.34 32.49
CA LYS A 69 -20.01 2.92 32.32
C LYS A 69 -18.67 2.19 32.20
N GLN A 70 -18.56 1.01 32.78
CA GLN A 70 -17.30 0.26 32.83
C GLN A 70 -17.48 -1.18 32.40
N SER A 71 -16.43 -1.71 31.77
CA SER A 71 -16.25 -3.13 31.46
C SER A 71 -15.20 -3.72 32.42
N GLU A 72 -14.51 -4.79 32.03
CA GLU A 72 -13.46 -5.37 32.84
C GLU A 72 -12.20 -4.49 32.87
N HIS A 73 -11.76 -4.02 31.71
CA HIS A 73 -10.50 -3.30 31.53
C HIS A 73 -10.64 -1.80 31.24
N PHE A 74 -11.86 -1.30 31.00
CA PHE A 74 -12.12 0.11 30.72
C PHE A 74 -13.18 0.75 31.61
N ILE A 75 -13.07 2.06 31.78
CA ILE A 75 -14.17 2.95 32.14
C ILE A 75 -14.34 4.03 31.06
N VAL A 76 -15.58 4.22 30.60
CA VAL A 76 -15.97 5.36 29.76
C VAL A 76 -16.63 6.41 30.67
N PHE A 77 -16.10 7.63 30.67
CA PHE A 77 -16.77 8.82 31.22
C PHE A 77 -17.33 9.66 30.08
N TRP A 78 -18.45 10.36 30.30
CA TRP A 78 -18.99 11.31 29.32
C TRP A 78 -19.31 12.69 29.90
N GLY A 79 -19.24 13.70 29.02
CA GLY A 79 -19.36 15.11 29.39
C GLY A 79 -20.65 15.45 30.13
N LYS A 80 -20.58 16.45 31.01
CA LYS A 80 -21.73 16.98 31.78
C LYS A 80 -22.87 17.50 30.90
N GLU A 81 -22.58 17.82 29.64
CA GLU A 81 -23.49 18.31 28.62
C GLU A 81 -24.58 17.29 28.24
N TYR A 82 -24.31 15.98 28.37
CA TYR A 82 -25.35 14.93 28.24
C TYR A 82 -26.36 14.94 29.42
N GLY A 83 -26.07 15.66 30.50
CA GLY A 83 -26.89 15.69 31.73
C GLY A 83 -26.97 14.31 32.39
N THR A 84 -28.18 13.87 32.71
CA THR A 84 -28.46 12.52 33.24
C THR A 84 -28.81 11.50 32.15
N THR A 85 -28.55 11.82 30.88
CA THR A 85 -28.91 10.99 29.73
C THR A 85 -27.79 10.00 29.41
N ASP A 86 -28.16 8.74 29.13
CA ASP A 86 -27.24 7.79 28.51
C ASP A 86 -26.91 8.26 27.08
N PRO A 87 -25.63 8.35 26.67
CA PRO A 87 -25.25 8.80 25.32
C PRO A 87 -25.89 8.00 24.18
N GLY A 88 -26.33 6.76 24.40
CA GLY A 88 -26.99 5.92 23.40
C GLY A 88 -28.49 6.19 23.25
N ALA A 89 -29.10 6.96 24.15
CA ALA A 89 -30.55 7.11 24.22
C ALA A 89 -31.15 7.81 22.97
N ALA A 90 -32.37 7.41 22.61
CA ALA A 90 -33.11 7.98 21.48
C ALA A 90 -33.42 9.48 21.63
N SER A 91 -33.36 10.03 22.85
CA SER A 91 -33.48 11.46 23.17
C SER A 91 -32.21 12.27 22.90
N VAL A 92 -31.04 11.63 22.81
CA VAL A 92 -29.79 12.29 22.39
C VAL A 92 -29.84 12.49 20.87
N ALA A 93 -29.51 13.71 20.40
CA ALA A 93 -29.48 14.02 18.98
C ALA A 93 -28.45 13.15 18.23
N THR A 94 -28.76 12.79 16.98
CA THR A 94 -28.06 11.74 16.22
C THR A 94 -26.55 12.02 16.05
N GLU A 95 -26.17 13.28 15.96
CA GLU A 95 -24.80 13.77 15.89
C GLU A 95 -24.01 13.50 17.18
N TYR A 96 -24.63 13.61 18.36
CA TYR A 96 -23.98 13.37 19.67
C TYR A 96 -24.16 11.94 20.21
N ARG A 97 -25.13 11.18 19.70
CA ARG A 97 -25.44 9.83 20.22
C ARG A 97 -24.27 8.86 20.09
N VAL A 98 -23.97 8.04 21.10
CA VAL A 98 -22.95 6.96 21.04
C VAL A 98 -23.46 5.74 21.78
N ASP A 99 -23.37 4.56 21.17
CA ASP A 99 -23.63 3.30 21.85
C ASP A 99 -22.44 2.96 22.77
N ILE A 100 -22.64 3.11 24.08
CA ILE A 100 -21.59 2.88 25.08
C ILE A 100 -21.35 1.37 25.31
N ASP A 101 -22.32 0.51 25.01
CA ASP A 101 -22.14 -0.94 25.12
C ASP A 101 -21.36 -1.51 23.94
N ASP A 102 -21.61 -1.06 22.71
CA ASP A 102 -20.75 -1.39 21.55
C ASP A 102 -19.33 -0.83 21.77
N LEU A 103 -19.19 0.42 22.25
CA LEU A 103 -17.89 1.02 22.55
C LEU A 103 -17.08 0.19 23.57
N LEU A 104 -17.69 -0.21 24.69
CA LEU A 104 -17.03 -1.04 25.69
C LEU A 104 -16.73 -2.46 25.17
N ALA A 105 -17.68 -3.10 24.49
CA ALA A 105 -17.49 -4.44 23.92
C ALA A 105 -16.38 -4.47 22.84
N LYS A 106 -16.22 -3.38 22.09
CA LYS A 106 -15.13 -3.18 21.13
C LYS A 106 -13.80 -2.89 21.82
N ALA A 107 -13.80 -2.04 22.85
CA ALA A 107 -12.59 -1.75 23.62
C ALA A 107 -11.98 -3.04 24.22
N GLU A 108 -12.80 -3.94 24.78
CA GLU A 108 -12.35 -5.26 25.25
C GLU A 108 -11.79 -6.15 24.12
N GLN A 109 -12.38 -6.13 22.92
CA GLN A 109 -11.84 -6.86 21.76
C GLN A 109 -10.44 -6.34 21.37
N PHE A 110 -10.24 -5.02 21.36
CA PHE A 110 -8.96 -4.41 21.05
C PHE A 110 -7.93 -4.59 22.20
N TYR A 111 -8.38 -4.68 23.45
CA TYR A 111 -7.54 -4.99 24.60
C TYR A 111 -7.03 -6.44 24.57
N ALA A 112 -7.94 -7.40 24.35
CA ALA A 112 -7.59 -8.80 24.20
C ALA A 112 -6.61 -9.03 23.03
N LEU A 113 -6.76 -8.32 21.91
CA LEU A 113 -5.78 -8.29 20.83
C LEU A 113 -4.41 -7.81 21.32
N ASN A 114 -4.33 -6.61 21.90
CA ASN A 114 -3.07 -5.96 22.24
C ASN A 114 -2.28 -6.67 23.36
N ILE A 115 -2.96 -7.27 24.33
CA ILE A 115 -2.33 -8.12 25.36
C ILE A 115 -2.06 -9.52 24.82
N ASN A 116 -3.10 -10.29 24.50
CA ASN A 116 -3.00 -11.74 24.33
C ASN A 116 -2.41 -12.16 22.97
N THR A 117 -2.42 -11.28 21.97
CA THR A 117 -1.89 -11.57 20.62
C THR A 117 -0.67 -10.73 20.27
N LEU A 118 -0.71 -9.42 20.52
CA LEU A 118 0.36 -8.50 20.11
C LEU A 118 1.43 -8.27 21.18
N GLY A 119 1.16 -8.62 22.44
CA GLY A 119 2.15 -8.67 23.51
C GLY A 119 2.70 -7.30 23.97
N PHE A 120 1.88 -6.24 23.95
CA PHE A 120 2.31 -4.88 24.31
C PHE A 120 2.54 -4.64 25.82
N ALA A 121 1.97 -5.47 26.70
CA ALA A 121 2.25 -5.46 28.15
C ALA A 121 2.25 -6.89 28.71
N GLU A 122 2.81 -7.08 29.92
CA GLU A 122 2.88 -8.37 30.61
C GLU A 122 2.00 -8.33 31.87
N ARG A 123 0.81 -8.96 31.80
CA ARG A 123 -0.19 -9.00 32.88
C ARG A 123 -0.18 -10.31 33.66
N GLY A 124 -0.81 -10.31 34.83
CA GLY A 124 -0.90 -11.44 35.75
C GLY A 124 0.43 -11.79 36.43
N VAL A 125 1.44 -10.92 36.30
CA VAL A 125 2.81 -11.15 36.77
C VAL A 125 3.39 -9.96 37.54
N GLY A 126 2.60 -8.93 37.82
CA GLY A 126 3.03 -7.77 38.62
C GLY A 126 4.02 -6.86 37.88
N LYS A 127 3.93 -6.82 36.54
CA LYS A 127 4.81 -6.01 35.67
C LYS A 127 4.07 -4.89 34.92
N SER A 128 2.74 -4.87 34.96
CA SER A 128 1.95 -3.87 34.27
C SER A 128 1.03 -3.14 35.23
N ASN A 129 0.87 -1.83 35.06
CA ASN A 129 -0.14 -1.08 35.83
C ASN A 129 -1.57 -1.54 35.47
N LEU A 130 -1.74 -2.27 34.36
CA LEU A 130 -2.98 -2.98 34.00
C LEU A 130 -3.31 -4.19 34.89
N ASP A 131 -2.41 -4.60 35.79
CA ASP A 131 -2.72 -5.53 36.89
C ASP A 131 -3.41 -4.81 38.07
N THR A 132 -3.46 -3.47 38.07
CA THR A 132 -4.07 -2.64 39.13
C THR A 132 -5.21 -1.75 38.63
N TYR A 133 -5.07 -1.17 37.44
CA TYR A 133 -5.95 -0.11 36.92
C TYR A 133 -6.64 -0.47 35.59
N LYS A 134 -7.85 0.07 35.40
CA LYS A 134 -8.53 0.14 34.10
C LYS A 134 -7.97 1.29 33.26
N MET A 135 -7.95 1.12 31.93
CA MET A 135 -7.79 2.24 31.00
C MET A 135 -9.03 3.14 31.01
N MET A 136 -8.87 4.41 30.63
CA MET A 136 -9.95 5.41 30.68
C MET A 136 -10.30 5.94 29.30
N ILE A 137 -11.58 6.14 29.02
CA ILE A 137 -12.10 6.72 27.77
C ILE A 137 -12.96 7.93 28.11
N PHE A 138 -12.69 9.08 27.49
CA PHE A 138 -13.38 10.34 27.75
C PHE A 138 -14.18 10.78 26.52
N LEU A 139 -15.51 10.71 26.61
CA LEU A 139 -16.43 11.10 25.54
C LEU A 139 -16.82 12.58 25.67
N HIS A 140 -16.26 13.41 24.79
CA HIS A 140 -16.50 14.83 24.70
C HIS A 140 -17.78 15.12 23.90
N HIS A 141 -18.67 15.95 24.44
CA HIS A 141 -19.90 16.38 23.77
C HIS A 141 -19.62 17.49 22.74
N THR A 142 -19.03 17.13 21.60
CA THR A 142 -18.78 18.04 20.46
C THR A 142 -19.10 17.36 19.13
N THR A 143 -19.42 18.17 18.11
CA THR A 143 -19.48 17.76 16.69
C THR A 143 -18.11 17.74 16.02
N ASP A 144 -17.11 18.42 16.60
CA ASP A 144 -15.75 18.46 16.07
C ASP A 144 -15.13 17.06 16.06
N TRP A 145 -14.31 16.75 15.06
CA TRP A 145 -13.61 15.47 15.02
C TRP A 145 -12.51 15.44 16.10
N MET A 146 -12.56 14.43 16.95
CA MET A 146 -11.59 14.22 18.03
C MET A 146 -11.47 12.72 18.27
N ALA A 147 -10.30 12.17 18.03
CA ALA A 147 -9.85 10.88 18.55
C ALA A 147 -8.36 11.03 18.86
N TYR A 148 -8.00 10.75 20.11
CA TYR A 148 -6.62 10.75 20.58
C TYR A 148 -6.42 9.60 21.57
N GLY A 149 -5.44 8.74 21.30
CA GLY A 149 -4.94 7.73 22.21
C GLY A 149 -3.61 8.13 22.85
N GLY A 150 -3.47 7.84 24.13
CA GLY A 150 -2.28 8.17 24.90
C GLY A 150 -2.42 7.66 26.33
N GLY A 151 -2.18 8.52 27.31
CA GLY A 151 -2.32 8.15 28.72
C GLY A 151 -1.98 9.26 29.68
N TYR A 152 -2.13 8.96 30.97
CA TYR A 152 -1.93 9.89 32.07
C TYR A 152 -0.69 9.57 32.89
N ASP A 153 0.03 10.63 33.24
CA ASP A 153 1.05 10.68 34.31
C ASP A 153 2.20 9.65 34.21
N ASP A 154 2.43 9.07 33.03
CA ASP A 154 3.26 7.87 32.83
C ASP A 154 2.82 6.67 33.70
N VAL A 155 1.51 6.57 34.04
CA VAL A 155 0.91 5.47 34.83
C VAL A 155 -0.01 4.57 34.00
N ILE A 156 -0.93 5.13 33.21
CA ILE A 156 -2.04 4.36 32.60
C ILE A 156 -2.44 4.90 31.22
N GLY A 157 -2.74 3.99 30.30
CA GLY A 157 -3.30 4.31 28.98
C GLY A 157 -4.72 4.91 29.05
N ALA A 158 -4.99 5.89 28.19
CA ALA A 158 -6.28 6.59 28.10
C ALA A 158 -6.60 7.07 26.67
N LEU A 159 -7.86 7.41 26.44
CA LEU A 159 -8.41 7.94 25.18
C LEU A 159 -9.31 9.15 25.41
N TRP A 160 -9.32 10.08 24.45
CA TRP A 160 -10.25 11.20 24.36
C TRP A 160 -10.91 11.19 22.98
N ILE A 161 -12.25 11.19 22.94
CA ILE A 161 -13.03 10.90 21.72
C ILE A 161 -14.27 11.80 21.61
N SER A 162 -14.70 12.09 20.38
CA SER A 162 -16.01 12.68 20.07
C SER A 162 -16.96 11.70 19.35
N PRO A 163 -18.28 11.89 19.45
CA PRO A 163 -19.30 10.98 18.92
C PRO A 163 -19.19 10.58 17.44
N SER A 164 -18.60 11.43 16.59
CA SER A 164 -18.41 11.12 15.16
C SER A 164 -17.43 9.96 14.93
N THR A 165 -16.48 9.76 15.85
CA THR A 165 -15.43 8.73 15.77
C THR A 165 -15.91 7.33 16.19
N CYS A 166 -17.09 7.25 16.81
CA CYS A 166 -17.76 6.02 17.22
C CYS A 166 -18.87 5.58 16.23
N LYS A 167 -18.83 6.04 14.97
CA LYS A 167 -19.89 5.82 13.98
C LYS A 167 -19.35 5.20 12.68
N PRO A 168 -19.02 3.90 12.66
CA PRO A 168 -19.11 2.93 13.77
C PRO A 168 -17.92 3.00 14.73
N VAL A 169 -17.96 2.24 15.83
CA VAL A 169 -16.76 1.96 16.63
C VAL A 169 -15.83 1.03 15.82
N GLY A 170 -15.01 1.67 14.98
CA GLY A 170 -14.23 1.06 13.91
C GLY A 170 -12.72 1.16 14.12
N ALA A 171 -11.99 1.14 12.99
CA ALA A 171 -10.52 1.18 12.96
C ALA A 171 -9.93 2.39 13.72
N THR A 172 -10.58 3.56 13.71
CA THR A 172 -10.15 4.74 14.48
C THR A 172 -10.08 4.47 15.98
N ILE A 173 -11.10 3.85 16.58
CA ILE A 173 -11.08 3.55 18.02
C ILE A 173 -10.06 2.43 18.35
N ALA A 174 -9.85 1.49 17.42
CA ALA A 174 -8.79 0.48 17.54
C ALA A 174 -7.37 1.08 17.43
N HIS A 175 -7.20 2.14 16.62
CA HIS A 175 -5.95 2.90 16.44
C HIS A 175 -5.60 3.65 17.73
N GLU A 176 -6.55 4.43 18.27
CA GLU A 176 -6.34 5.15 19.54
C GLU A 176 -6.07 4.21 20.72
N ILE A 177 -6.80 3.08 20.84
CA ILE A 177 -6.47 2.06 21.85
C ILE A 177 -5.06 1.48 21.59
N GLY A 178 -4.66 1.34 20.33
CA GLY A 178 -3.28 0.99 19.95
C GLY A 178 -2.24 1.95 20.55
N HIS A 179 -2.46 3.26 20.45
CA HIS A 179 -1.62 4.27 21.11
C HIS A 179 -1.67 4.19 22.64
N SER A 180 -2.82 3.89 23.25
CA SER A 180 -2.90 3.70 24.71
C SER A 180 -2.01 2.54 25.18
N PHE A 181 -1.88 1.47 24.39
CA PHE A 181 -0.93 0.39 24.64
C PHE A 181 0.53 0.79 24.37
N GLN A 182 0.81 1.57 23.32
CA GLN A 182 2.15 2.14 23.09
C GLN A 182 2.60 3.05 24.23
N TYR A 183 1.67 3.82 24.81
CA TYR A 183 1.91 4.64 26.01
C TYR A 183 2.18 3.76 27.23
N GLN A 184 1.38 2.69 27.42
CA GLN A 184 1.51 1.75 28.54
C GLN A 184 2.90 1.08 28.63
N VAL A 185 3.56 0.84 27.49
CA VAL A 185 4.95 0.32 27.47
C VAL A 185 5.90 1.19 28.31
N ARG A 186 5.76 2.52 28.26
CA ARG A 186 6.56 3.44 29.06
C ARG A 186 6.08 3.52 30.52
N CYS A 187 4.79 3.29 30.79
CA CYS A 187 4.28 3.20 32.16
C CYS A 187 4.84 1.98 32.90
N ASP A 188 4.90 0.84 32.21
CA ASP A 188 5.28 -0.45 32.78
C ASP A 188 6.81 -0.60 32.88
N LEU A 189 7.58 -0.01 31.94
CA LEU A 189 9.03 -0.18 31.83
C LEU A 189 9.83 1.11 32.05
N GLY A 190 9.17 2.25 32.28
CA GLY A 190 9.81 3.54 32.48
C GLY A 190 10.30 4.24 31.20
N GLY A 191 10.71 5.50 31.35
CA GLY A 191 10.91 6.47 30.26
C GLY A 191 11.86 6.10 29.11
N ARG A 192 12.69 5.07 29.27
CA ARG A 192 13.73 4.64 28.30
C ARG A 192 13.25 3.60 27.28
N HIS A 193 11.99 3.18 27.36
CA HIS A 193 11.36 2.18 26.50
C HIS A 193 10.21 2.80 25.68
N GLY A 194 9.70 2.06 24.69
CA GLY A 194 8.50 2.46 23.93
C GLY A 194 8.64 3.75 23.11
N PHE A 195 9.86 4.10 22.67
CA PHE A 195 10.17 5.17 21.70
C PHE A 195 9.60 6.59 21.96
N ARG A 196 8.99 6.85 23.13
CA ARG A 196 8.48 8.19 23.55
C ARG A 196 9.60 9.20 23.86
N TYR A 197 10.86 8.80 23.66
CA TYR A 197 12.04 9.66 23.69
C TYR A 197 12.41 10.23 22.29
N GLY A 198 11.77 9.76 21.21
CA GLY A 198 12.12 10.11 19.83
C GLY A 198 13.46 9.50 19.39
N PHE A 199 13.88 9.73 18.14
CA PHE A 199 15.20 9.23 17.66
C PHE A 199 15.94 10.24 16.76
N GLY A 200 15.76 11.53 17.05
CA GLY A 200 16.48 12.64 16.45
C GLY A 200 15.58 13.83 16.12
N GLY A 201 16.20 14.88 15.58
CA GLY A 201 15.50 16.06 15.05
C GLY A 201 14.61 16.76 16.08
N ASN A 202 13.33 16.92 15.73
CA ASN A 202 12.30 17.57 16.53
C ASN A 202 11.76 16.67 17.69
N GLY A 203 12.30 15.45 17.86
CA GLY A 203 11.88 14.50 18.90
C GLY A 203 10.67 13.64 18.54
N GLY A 204 10.24 13.67 17.28
CA GLY A 204 9.14 12.85 16.77
C GLY A 204 9.46 11.36 16.62
N ASN A 205 8.43 10.57 16.32
CA ASN A 205 8.52 9.13 16.10
C ASN A 205 7.49 8.66 15.05
N GLY A 206 7.91 8.38 13.82
CA GLY A 206 7.02 7.90 12.75
C GLY A 206 6.42 6.51 13.03
N PHE A 207 7.09 5.67 13.83
CA PHE A 207 6.67 4.30 14.14
C PHE A 207 5.46 4.25 15.09
N TRP A 208 5.21 5.32 15.86
CA TRP A 208 4.02 5.49 16.72
C TRP A 208 2.73 5.30 15.89
N GLU A 209 2.59 6.08 14.82
CA GLU A 209 1.44 6.05 13.91
C GLU A 209 1.39 4.76 13.08
N GLN A 210 2.52 4.31 12.54
CA GLN A 210 2.61 3.08 11.73
C GLN A 210 2.14 1.87 12.54
N THR A 211 2.52 1.80 13.81
CA THR A 211 2.17 0.71 14.71
C THR A 211 0.68 0.77 15.08
N ALA A 212 0.12 1.96 15.35
CA ALA A 212 -1.31 2.08 15.70
C ALA A 212 -2.23 1.69 14.54
N GLN A 213 -1.86 2.08 13.31
CA GLN A 213 -2.53 1.60 12.09
C GLN A 213 -2.42 0.08 11.97
N TRP A 214 -1.22 -0.48 12.16
CA TRP A 214 -1.04 -1.92 12.10
C TRP A 214 -1.84 -2.67 13.18
N GLN A 215 -1.90 -2.16 14.41
CA GLN A 215 -2.72 -2.69 15.52
C GLN A 215 -4.21 -2.68 15.14
N ALA A 216 -4.73 -1.54 14.65
CA ALA A 216 -6.11 -1.43 14.18
C ALA A 216 -6.41 -2.40 13.02
N HIS A 217 -5.47 -2.55 12.09
CA HIS A 217 -5.61 -3.41 10.92
C HIS A 217 -5.60 -4.92 11.26
N GLN A 218 -5.22 -5.34 12.47
CA GLN A 218 -5.44 -6.73 12.90
C GLN A 218 -6.92 -7.00 13.23
N SER A 219 -7.65 -5.97 13.69
CA SER A 219 -9.11 -6.03 13.87
C SER A 219 -9.88 -5.74 12.58
N TYR A 220 -9.33 -4.93 11.67
CA TYR A 220 -9.95 -4.53 10.41
C TYR A 220 -9.04 -4.78 9.20
N PRO A 221 -8.76 -6.04 8.79
CA PRO A 221 -7.72 -6.33 7.79
C PRO A 221 -7.94 -5.73 6.40
N LEU A 222 -9.17 -5.41 6.02
CA LEU A 222 -9.49 -4.77 4.74
C LEU A 222 -8.90 -3.35 4.63
N GLU A 223 -8.70 -2.65 5.75
CA GLU A 223 -8.17 -1.27 5.77
C GLU A 223 -6.71 -1.18 5.31
N ASN A 224 -5.96 -2.30 5.32
CA ASN A 224 -4.62 -2.36 4.73
C ASN A 224 -4.59 -1.91 3.25
N PHE A 225 -5.69 -2.10 2.52
CA PHE A 225 -5.78 -1.82 1.08
C PHE A 225 -6.96 -0.92 0.68
N ASN A 226 -8.08 -0.98 1.42
CA ASN A 226 -9.28 -0.19 1.11
C ASN A 226 -9.22 1.25 1.65
N SER A 227 -8.35 1.52 2.63
CA SER A 227 -8.19 2.87 3.19
C SER A 227 -7.43 3.81 2.25
N HIS A 228 -7.63 5.11 2.40
CA HIS A 228 -6.89 6.12 1.63
C HIS A 228 -5.37 6.06 1.88
N HIS A 229 -4.94 5.52 3.02
CA HIS A 229 -3.53 5.33 3.36
C HIS A 229 -2.80 4.41 2.40
N PHE A 230 -3.49 3.46 1.75
CA PHE A 230 -2.87 2.62 0.72
C PHE A 230 -2.36 3.43 -0.48
N SER A 231 -3.10 4.47 -0.90
CA SER A 231 -2.64 5.40 -1.96
C SER A 231 -1.44 6.23 -1.51
N VAL A 232 -1.43 6.66 -0.24
CA VAL A 232 -0.28 7.36 0.35
C VAL A 232 0.96 6.44 0.38
N TYR A 233 0.79 5.15 0.72
CA TYR A 233 1.85 4.15 0.69
C TYR A 233 2.44 3.97 -0.72
N THR A 234 1.62 3.70 -1.74
CA THR A 234 2.12 3.43 -3.09
C THR A 234 2.79 4.64 -3.77
N GLN A 235 2.59 5.84 -3.24
CA GLN A 235 3.31 7.06 -3.62
C GLN A 235 4.67 7.21 -2.91
N ASN A 236 4.76 6.76 -1.64
CA ASN A 236 5.86 7.09 -0.72
C ASN A 236 6.76 5.92 -0.30
N TYR A 237 6.47 4.67 -0.66
CA TYR A 237 7.25 3.47 -0.28
C TYR A 237 8.75 3.46 -0.70
N HIS A 238 9.19 4.43 -1.49
CA HIS A 238 10.61 4.69 -1.79
C HIS A 238 11.36 5.36 -0.63
N ARG A 239 10.64 5.89 0.37
CA ARG A 239 11.18 6.56 1.55
C ARG A 239 11.73 5.58 2.60
N HIS A 240 12.40 6.12 3.61
CA HIS A 240 12.84 5.35 4.78
C HIS A 240 11.65 4.75 5.54
N GLN A 241 11.78 3.54 6.06
CA GLN A 241 10.68 2.81 6.72
C GLN A 241 10.10 3.52 7.97
N ILE A 242 10.74 4.57 8.49
CA ILE A 242 10.29 5.34 9.66
C ILE A 242 10.09 6.85 9.36
N HIS A 243 10.05 7.23 8.07
CA HIS A 243 9.89 8.63 7.64
C HIS A 243 8.49 9.18 7.93
N GLU A 244 8.44 10.39 8.49
CA GLU A 244 7.27 11.08 9.05
C GLU A 244 6.14 11.37 8.05
N LEU A 245 6.46 11.57 6.77
CA LEU A 245 5.49 12.00 5.75
C LEU A 245 4.42 10.94 5.41
N TYR A 246 4.73 9.66 5.61
CA TYR A 246 3.81 8.56 5.32
C TYR A 246 3.62 7.61 6.51
N ARG A 247 3.80 8.14 7.72
CA ARG A 247 3.67 7.42 9.00
C ARG A 247 2.32 6.72 9.19
N TYR A 248 1.19 7.31 8.76
CA TYR A 248 -0.13 6.65 8.79
C TYR A 248 -0.30 5.53 7.73
N ALA A 249 0.70 5.29 6.89
CA ALA A 249 0.62 4.38 5.73
C ALA A 249 1.68 3.27 5.72
N ASN A 250 2.80 3.40 6.43
CA ASN A 250 3.88 2.40 6.42
C ASN A 250 3.68 1.22 7.41
N TYR A 251 2.47 0.69 7.51
CA TYR A 251 2.14 -0.50 8.34
C TYR A 251 2.52 -1.84 7.68
N PHE A 252 2.97 -1.83 6.41
CA PHE A 252 3.31 -3.05 5.66
C PHE A 252 4.56 -3.78 6.18
N ILE A 253 5.56 -3.05 6.70
CA ILE A 253 6.79 -3.65 7.22
C ILE A 253 6.52 -4.48 8.49
N HIS A 254 5.56 -4.06 9.32
CA HIS A 254 5.11 -4.80 10.51
C HIS A 254 4.53 -6.17 10.14
N HIS A 255 3.75 -6.28 9.05
CA HIS A 255 3.26 -7.56 8.54
C HIS A 255 4.40 -8.48 8.08
N TYR A 256 5.44 -7.95 7.43
CA TYR A 256 6.61 -8.74 7.04
C TYR A 256 7.39 -9.26 8.27
N TRP A 257 7.60 -8.43 9.29
CA TRP A 257 8.25 -8.87 10.53
C TRP A 257 7.40 -9.90 11.29
N ALA A 258 6.08 -9.71 11.35
CA ALA A 258 5.15 -10.63 11.99
C ALA A 258 5.12 -12.02 11.32
N ASP A 259 5.07 -12.06 9.99
CA ASP A 259 5.14 -13.29 9.19
C ASP A 259 6.46 -14.04 9.40
N ARG A 260 7.55 -13.30 9.64
CA ARG A 260 8.90 -13.84 9.84
C ARG A 260 9.19 -14.33 11.27
N HIS A 261 8.66 -13.66 12.29
CA HIS A 261 9.08 -13.83 13.69
C HIS A 261 7.95 -14.12 14.70
N GLY A 262 6.70 -14.22 14.24
CA GLY A 262 5.51 -14.27 15.09
C GLY A 262 4.90 -12.88 15.30
N ILE A 263 3.58 -12.82 15.42
CA ILE A 263 2.79 -11.57 15.42
C ILE A 263 3.10 -10.64 16.62
N ASP A 264 3.58 -11.20 17.73
CA ASP A 264 4.01 -10.47 18.92
C ASP A 264 5.37 -9.75 18.76
N ILE A 265 6.09 -9.94 17.64
CA ILE A 265 7.38 -9.29 17.39
C ILE A 265 7.30 -7.76 17.52
N ILE A 266 6.16 -7.16 17.16
CA ILE A 266 5.96 -5.71 17.26
C ILE A 266 5.91 -5.27 18.72
N GLY A 267 5.11 -5.94 19.57
CA GLY A 267 5.12 -5.69 21.02
C GLY A 267 6.50 -5.95 21.65
N ARG A 268 7.24 -6.97 21.17
CA ARG A 268 8.63 -7.21 21.56
C ARG A 268 9.58 -6.07 21.16
N ILE A 269 9.44 -5.46 19.97
CA ILE A 269 10.24 -4.29 19.56
C ILE A 269 9.94 -3.10 20.47
N TRP A 270 8.66 -2.81 20.73
CA TRP A 270 8.24 -1.70 21.60
C TRP A 270 8.72 -1.85 23.05
N ARG A 271 8.45 -3.00 23.68
CA ARG A 271 8.89 -3.29 25.06
C ARG A 271 10.40 -3.48 25.18
N GLY A 272 11.04 -4.01 24.14
CA GLY A 272 12.48 -4.29 24.13
C GLY A 272 13.35 -3.09 23.74
N ALA A 273 12.77 -1.96 23.33
CA ALA A 273 13.47 -0.74 22.90
C ALA A 273 14.34 -0.14 24.01
N LEU A 274 15.53 0.36 23.66
CA LEU A 274 16.46 0.97 24.62
C LEU A 274 16.92 2.34 24.12
N GLU A 275 16.50 3.42 24.78
CA GLU A 275 16.97 4.78 24.50
C GLU A 275 18.52 4.85 24.39
N PRO A 276 19.11 5.41 23.30
CA PRO A 276 18.47 6.20 22.24
C PRO A 276 18.21 5.44 20.92
N GLU A 277 17.99 4.12 20.95
CA GLU A 277 17.73 3.32 19.75
C GLU A 277 16.42 3.70 19.04
N ASP A 278 16.45 3.67 17.72
CA ASP A 278 15.25 3.66 16.88
C ASP A 278 14.64 2.24 16.72
N PRO A 279 13.42 2.11 16.17
CA PRO A 279 12.76 0.82 15.97
C PRO A 279 13.52 -0.20 15.11
N ILE A 280 14.34 0.24 14.15
CA ILE A 280 15.15 -0.66 13.32
C ILE A 280 16.38 -1.15 14.09
N GLN A 281 17.02 -0.29 14.89
CA GLN A 281 18.11 -0.68 15.78
C GLN A 281 17.61 -1.68 16.84
N ALA A 282 16.46 -1.41 17.46
CA ALA A 282 15.80 -2.33 18.38
C ALA A 282 15.46 -3.66 17.69
N TYR A 283 14.84 -3.65 16.50
CA TYR A 283 14.55 -4.85 15.69
C TYR A 283 15.81 -5.66 15.39
N LYS A 284 16.88 -5.01 14.92
CA LYS A 284 18.16 -5.65 14.59
C LYS A 284 18.77 -6.34 15.83
N ARG A 285 18.78 -5.67 16.98
CA ARG A 285 19.27 -6.21 18.25
C ARG A 285 18.42 -7.39 18.73
N ILE A 286 17.09 -7.26 18.72
CA ILE A 286 16.15 -8.28 19.21
C ILE A 286 16.17 -9.54 18.33
N THR A 287 16.40 -9.39 17.02
CA THR A 287 16.48 -10.52 16.08
C THR A 287 17.91 -11.00 15.81
N GLY A 288 18.93 -10.37 16.40
CA GLY A 288 20.33 -10.78 16.32
C GLY A 288 20.98 -10.61 14.94
N ILE A 289 20.52 -9.65 14.13
CA ILE A 289 20.96 -9.46 12.74
C ILE A 289 21.85 -8.22 12.54
N ASN A 290 22.84 -8.34 11.65
CA ASN A 290 23.68 -7.24 11.22
C ASN A 290 23.08 -6.45 10.04
N ASP A 291 23.72 -5.36 9.66
CA ASP A 291 23.31 -4.45 8.58
C ASP A 291 23.15 -5.14 7.22
N SER A 292 24.02 -6.09 6.84
CA SER A 292 23.82 -6.84 5.60
C SER A 292 22.57 -7.70 5.68
N GLN A 293 22.42 -8.49 6.74
CA GLN A 293 21.25 -9.37 6.93
C GLN A 293 19.93 -8.58 7.04
N PHE A 294 19.98 -7.36 7.56
CA PHE A 294 18.84 -6.44 7.59
C PHE A 294 18.51 -5.90 6.19
N ASN A 295 19.50 -5.44 5.42
CA ASN A 295 19.34 -5.04 4.02
C ASN A 295 18.78 -6.17 3.14
N ASP A 296 19.27 -7.40 3.34
CA ASP A 296 18.83 -8.60 2.65
C ASP A 296 17.35 -8.90 2.97
N GLN A 297 16.89 -8.60 4.21
CA GLN A 297 15.48 -8.67 4.60
C GLN A 297 14.63 -7.53 4.02
N MET A 298 15.15 -6.30 3.91
CA MET A 298 14.42 -5.20 3.26
C MET A 298 14.19 -5.51 1.77
N TYR A 299 15.14 -6.17 1.11
CA TYR A 299 14.96 -6.67 -0.26
C TYR A 299 13.93 -7.81 -0.35
N ASP A 300 13.97 -8.80 0.55
CA ASP A 300 12.98 -9.87 0.63
C ASP A 300 11.55 -9.32 0.88
N ALA A 301 11.43 -8.32 1.77
CA ALA A 301 10.18 -7.61 2.03
C ALA A 301 9.66 -6.88 0.76
N ALA A 302 10.50 -6.03 0.15
CA ALA A 302 10.19 -5.32 -1.09
C ALA A 302 9.76 -6.27 -2.24
N SER A 303 10.47 -7.39 -2.37
CA SER A 303 10.20 -8.43 -3.37
C SER A 303 8.86 -9.12 -3.14
N LYS A 304 8.47 -9.35 -1.89
CA LYS A 304 7.14 -9.87 -1.53
C LYS A 304 6.06 -8.83 -1.75
N PHE A 305 6.27 -7.58 -1.33
CA PHE A 305 5.30 -6.49 -1.49
C PHE A 305 4.93 -6.22 -2.95
N ALA A 306 5.83 -6.40 -3.91
CA ALA A 306 5.52 -6.30 -5.36
C ALA A 306 4.29 -7.13 -5.81
N SER A 307 3.96 -8.21 -5.09
CA SER A 307 2.73 -8.99 -5.28
C SER A 307 1.98 -9.29 -3.97
N TRP A 308 2.26 -8.54 -2.89
CA TRP A 308 1.71 -8.74 -1.54
C TRP A 308 1.87 -10.16 -0.97
N ASP A 309 2.99 -10.84 -1.25
CA ASP A 309 3.23 -12.25 -0.90
C ASP A 309 3.65 -12.46 0.57
N ILE A 310 2.78 -12.01 1.49
CA ILE A 310 2.85 -12.20 2.94
C ILE A 310 1.56 -12.92 3.36
N ASN A 311 1.59 -13.85 4.31
CA ASN A 311 0.42 -14.70 4.56
C ASN A 311 -0.81 -13.93 5.07
N SER A 312 -0.62 -12.83 5.80
CA SER A 312 -1.70 -11.92 6.23
C SER A 312 -2.23 -10.99 5.13
N LEU A 313 -1.55 -10.86 3.99
CA LEU A 313 -1.85 -9.86 2.95
C LEU A 313 -2.19 -10.47 1.58
N ARG A 314 -1.79 -11.72 1.30
CA ARG A 314 -1.82 -12.34 -0.03
C ARG A 314 -3.17 -12.24 -0.73
N ASP A 315 -4.24 -12.57 -0.01
CA ASP A 315 -5.59 -12.65 -0.56
C ASP A 315 -6.26 -11.26 -0.58
N LEU A 316 -6.00 -10.45 0.45
CA LEU A 316 -6.50 -9.07 0.58
C LEU A 316 -5.93 -8.16 -0.51
N GLY A 317 -4.64 -8.30 -0.80
CA GLY A 317 -3.88 -7.49 -1.74
C GLY A 317 -4.06 -7.89 -3.20
N GLN A 318 -4.80 -8.95 -3.52
CA GLN A 318 -4.85 -9.51 -4.89
C GLN A 318 -5.29 -8.49 -5.96
N ASN A 319 -6.28 -7.64 -5.64
CA ASN A 319 -6.76 -6.56 -6.51
C ASN A 319 -5.86 -5.32 -6.55
N PHE A 320 -4.81 -5.30 -5.72
CA PHE A 320 -3.89 -4.19 -5.51
C PHE A 320 -2.47 -4.50 -6.01
N ILE A 321 -2.27 -5.66 -6.67
CA ILE A 321 -1.01 -6.02 -7.31
C ILE A 321 -0.72 -5.06 -8.48
N GLY A 322 0.49 -4.48 -8.51
CA GLY A 322 0.88 -3.50 -9.52
C GLY A 322 0.35 -2.08 -9.30
N LYS A 323 0.01 -1.72 -8.06
CA LYS A 323 -0.39 -0.33 -7.69
C LYS A 323 0.78 0.56 -7.23
N HIS A 324 1.98 0.01 -7.04
CA HIS A 324 3.20 0.77 -6.73
C HIS A 324 3.52 1.79 -7.82
N THR A 325 3.84 3.04 -7.43
CA THR A 325 4.30 4.07 -8.38
C THR A 325 5.81 3.96 -8.64
N TYR A 326 6.23 4.21 -9.88
CA TYR A 326 7.62 4.22 -10.33
C TYR A 326 7.75 5.29 -11.41
N LYS A 327 8.97 5.81 -11.63
CA LYS A 327 9.22 6.89 -12.58
C LYS A 327 10.70 6.96 -12.92
N PHE A 328 10.98 7.17 -14.19
CA PHE A 328 12.32 7.32 -14.75
C PHE A 328 12.38 8.50 -15.72
N ASP A 329 13.52 9.17 -15.76
CA ASP A 329 13.96 9.99 -16.87
C ASP A 329 14.68 9.10 -17.91
N VAL A 330 14.43 9.34 -19.20
CA VAL A 330 15.11 8.62 -20.29
C VAL A 330 16.34 9.42 -20.71
N LEU A 331 17.51 8.79 -20.69
CA LEU A 331 18.78 9.41 -21.04
C LEU A 331 19.08 9.28 -22.54
N ASN A 332 19.99 10.13 -23.05
CA ASN A 332 20.43 10.13 -24.45
C ASN A 332 21.09 8.81 -24.91
N ASP A 333 21.49 7.95 -23.98
CA ASP A 333 22.04 6.61 -24.25
C ASP A 333 20.99 5.47 -24.10
N GLY A 334 19.70 5.84 -24.05
CA GLY A 334 18.57 4.92 -23.91
C GLY A 334 18.36 4.35 -22.50
N ARG A 335 19.24 4.67 -21.54
CA ARG A 335 19.08 4.19 -20.15
C ARG A 335 18.00 4.94 -19.41
N LEU A 336 17.40 4.26 -18.44
CA LEU A 336 16.39 4.81 -17.54
C LEU A 336 17.06 5.18 -16.21
N GLN A 337 16.99 6.45 -15.83
CA GLN A 337 17.44 6.96 -14.52
C GLN A 337 16.24 7.16 -13.60
N VAL A 338 16.26 6.61 -12.38
CA VAL A 338 15.16 6.85 -11.42
C VAL A 338 15.05 8.35 -11.10
N THR A 339 13.85 8.91 -11.08
CA THR A 339 13.68 10.34 -10.76
C THR A 339 13.83 10.60 -9.26
N ASN A 340 14.17 11.84 -8.87
CA ASN A 340 14.33 12.22 -7.46
C ASN A 340 13.11 11.81 -6.61
N ASP A 341 11.89 12.09 -7.08
CA ASP A 341 10.61 11.80 -6.41
C ASP A 341 10.27 10.29 -6.30
N LYS A 342 11.15 9.41 -6.78
CA LYS A 342 11.06 7.95 -6.64
C LYS A 342 12.39 7.27 -6.25
N ALA A 343 13.47 8.01 -6.06
CA ALA A 343 14.76 7.44 -5.67
C ALA A 343 14.63 6.77 -4.28
N PRO A 344 15.09 5.51 -4.10
CA PRO A 344 15.08 4.88 -2.79
C PRO A 344 15.89 5.69 -1.75
N GLY A 345 15.33 5.92 -0.56
CA GLY A 345 16.09 6.31 0.63
C GLY A 345 16.73 5.09 1.31
N THR A 346 17.40 5.29 2.44
CA THR A 346 17.85 4.17 3.32
C THR A 346 16.65 3.26 3.60
N THR A 347 16.74 1.95 3.38
CA THR A 347 15.64 0.96 3.53
C THR A 347 14.39 1.16 2.66
N GLY A 348 14.34 2.21 1.83
CA GLY A 348 13.30 2.42 0.84
C GLY A 348 13.47 1.53 -0.38
N TYR A 349 12.41 1.39 -1.18
CA TYR A 349 12.42 0.50 -2.34
C TYR A 349 11.69 1.00 -3.58
N ASN A 350 11.93 0.35 -4.72
CA ASN A 350 11.20 0.52 -5.98
C ASN A 350 10.69 -0.84 -6.46
N VAL A 351 9.49 -0.85 -7.04
CA VAL A 351 8.93 -1.98 -7.78
C VAL A 351 8.74 -1.54 -9.22
N VAL A 352 9.65 -1.97 -10.09
CA VAL A 352 9.70 -1.58 -11.50
C VAL A 352 9.03 -2.68 -12.32
N PRO A 353 7.80 -2.50 -12.83
CA PRO A 353 7.15 -3.50 -13.66
C PRO A 353 7.83 -3.60 -15.01
N LEU A 354 8.02 -4.84 -15.47
CA LEU A 354 8.56 -5.14 -16.79
C LEU A 354 7.49 -5.77 -17.66
N GLU A 355 7.58 -5.57 -18.96
CA GLU A 355 6.82 -6.35 -19.93
C GLU A 355 7.17 -7.84 -19.80
N VAL A 356 6.22 -8.72 -20.12
CA VAL A 356 6.42 -10.18 -19.98
C VAL A 356 6.73 -10.78 -21.36
N PRO A 357 8.01 -11.07 -21.69
CA PRO A 357 8.35 -11.76 -22.93
C PRO A 357 7.98 -13.25 -22.87
N ALA A 358 8.20 -13.97 -23.96
CA ALA A 358 7.93 -15.39 -24.03
C ALA A 358 8.67 -16.20 -22.94
N ALA A 359 8.02 -17.23 -22.41
CA ALA A 359 8.63 -18.11 -21.42
C ALA A 359 9.91 -18.77 -21.97
N GLY A 360 10.96 -18.82 -21.16
CA GLY A 360 12.30 -19.25 -21.57
C GLY A 360 13.20 -18.13 -22.09
N THR A 361 12.69 -16.92 -22.35
CA THR A 361 13.53 -15.74 -22.61
C THR A 361 14.35 -15.39 -21.37
N GLU A 362 15.66 -15.23 -21.53
CA GLU A 362 16.50 -14.59 -20.51
C GLU A 362 16.39 -13.07 -20.65
N VAL A 363 15.80 -12.41 -19.66
CA VAL A 363 15.83 -10.94 -19.53
C VAL A 363 17.08 -10.51 -18.75
N THR A 364 17.65 -9.37 -19.14
CA THR A 364 18.85 -8.82 -18.51
C THR A 364 18.62 -7.37 -18.10
N ILE A 365 18.96 -7.03 -16.86
CA ILE A 365 19.11 -5.65 -16.39
C ILE A 365 20.59 -5.41 -16.12
N ASN A 366 21.18 -4.44 -16.83
CA ASN A 366 22.46 -3.85 -16.44
C ASN A 366 22.15 -2.71 -15.46
N PHE A 367 22.66 -2.82 -14.24
CA PHE A 367 22.38 -1.92 -13.12
C PHE A 367 23.61 -1.08 -12.78
N GLU A 368 23.40 0.21 -12.57
CA GLU A 368 24.43 1.14 -12.09
C GLU A 368 23.85 2.08 -11.02
N GLY A 369 24.23 1.87 -9.76
CA GLY A 369 23.89 2.73 -8.63
C GLY A 369 24.84 3.94 -8.54
N PHE A 370 24.29 5.13 -8.31
CA PHE A 370 25.04 6.38 -8.21
C PHE A 370 25.07 6.91 -6.78
N VAL A 371 26.15 7.60 -6.41
CA VAL A 371 26.36 8.10 -5.05
C VAL A 371 26.58 9.60 -5.15
N ASN A 372 25.71 10.37 -4.49
CA ASN A 372 25.73 11.83 -4.50
C ASN A 372 25.64 12.40 -5.93
N GLU A 373 24.78 11.79 -6.76
CA GLU A 373 24.49 12.24 -8.12
C GLU A 373 23.81 13.62 -8.08
N PRO A 374 24.17 14.57 -8.97
CA PRO A 374 23.53 15.88 -9.02
C PRO A 374 22.00 15.77 -9.20
N GLY A 375 21.25 16.49 -8.36
CA GLY A 375 19.78 16.44 -8.34
C GLY A 375 19.20 15.41 -7.36
N PHE A 376 20.03 14.72 -6.57
CA PHE A 376 19.60 13.82 -5.50
C PHE A 376 20.24 14.22 -4.17
N ASN A 377 19.59 13.85 -3.06
CA ASN A 377 20.11 14.10 -1.72
C ASN A 377 21.37 13.27 -1.46
N ALA A 378 22.40 13.91 -0.89
CA ALA A 378 23.69 13.27 -0.67
C ALA A 378 23.65 12.26 0.49
N VAL A 379 24.43 11.20 0.36
CA VAL A 379 24.80 10.29 1.45
C VAL A 379 26.00 10.89 2.19
N ASP A 380 25.91 11.07 3.53
CA ASP A 380 26.92 11.74 4.37
C ASP A 380 28.32 11.14 4.18
N ASN A 381 28.34 9.81 4.06
CA ASN A 381 29.53 9.01 3.84
C ASN A 381 29.32 8.16 2.59
N ALA A 382 29.85 8.61 1.46
CA ALA A 382 29.74 7.90 0.18
C ALA A 382 30.20 6.42 0.23
N ALA A 383 31.04 6.03 1.19
CA ALA A 383 31.45 4.63 1.38
C ALA A 383 30.39 3.74 2.05
N ARG A 384 29.30 4.30 2.62
CA ARG A 384 28.15 3.50 3.09
C ARG A 384 27.22 3.08 1.96
N ALA A 385 27.28 3.71 0.78
CA ALA A 385 26.30 3.49 -0.27
C ALA A 385 26.34 2.05 -0.83
N GLY A 386 25.16 1.49 -1.11
CA GLY A 386 24.96 0.09 -1.47
C GLY A 386 23.51 -0.17 -1.80
N TRP A 387 23.26 -1.19 -2.63
CA TRP A 387 21.92 -1.52 -3.13
C TRP A 387 21.63 -3.02 -2.90
N ARG A 388 20.36 -3.39 -3.04
CA ARG A 388 19.95 -4.74 -3.42
C ARG A 388 19.03 -4.68 -4.63
N TYR A 389 19.16 -5.62 -5.54
CA TYR A 389 18.27 -5.69 -6.70
C TYR A 389 18.14 -7.10 -7.28
N GLY A 390 17.05 -7.33 -8.01
CA GLY A 390 16.75 -8.61 -8.64
C GLY A 390 15.31 -8.68 -9.15
N PHE A 391 14.89 -9.86 -9.63
CA PHE A 391 13.61 -10.04 -10.30
C PHE A 391 12.56 -10.72 -9.42
N VAL A 392 11.30 -10.43 -9.68
CA VAL A 392 10.13 -11.14 -9.14
C VAL A 392 9.18 -11.45 -10.30
N ALA A 393 8.76 -12.70 -10.45
CA ALA A 393 7.72 -13.10 -11.38
C ALA A 393 6.51 -13.65 -10.61
N LEU A 394 5.31 -13.14 -10.91
CA LEU A 394 4.04 -13.75 -10.52
C LEU A 394 3.57 -14.66 -11.64
N LEU A 395 3.17 -15.89 -11.31
CA LEU A 395 2.61 -16.85 -12.25
C LEU A 395 1.08 -16.77 -12.27
N SER A 396 0.46 -17.23 -13.35
CA SER A 396 -1.00 -17.25 -13.55
C SER A 396 -1.75 -18.11 -12.53
N ASN A 397 -1.08 -19.04 -11.85
CA ASN A 397 -1.62 -19.84 -10.74
C ASN A 397 -1.43 -19.18 -9.35
N GLY A 398 -0.89 -17.96 -9.28
CA GLY A 398 -0.65 -17.24 -8.03
C GLY A 398 0.69 -17.53 -7.35
N ASN A 399 1.49 -18.50 -7.82
CA ASN A 399 2.83 -18.73 -7.28
C ASN A 399 3.79 -17.58 -7.67
N ARG A 400 4.80 -17.33 -6.83
CA ARG A 400 5.88 -16.38 -7.11
C ARG A 400 7.17 -17.14 -7.43
N VAL A 401 8.00 -16.57 -8.30
CA VAL A 401 9.38 -17.00 -8.54
C VAL A 401 10.29 -15.80 -8.32
N TYR A 402 11.23 -15.94 -7.39
CA TYR A 402 12.20 -14.91 -7.02
C TYR A 402 13.52 -15.17 -7.74
N GLY A 403 14.07 -14.14 -8.38
CA GLY A 403 15.41 -14.18 -8.97
C GLY A 403 16.51 -14.06 -7.90
N THR A 404 17.76 -14.23 -8.33
CA THR A 404 18.93 -13.96 -7.49
C THR A 404 18.92 -12.51 -7.00
N MET A 405 19.18 -12.31 -5.71
CA MET A 405 19.45 -10.99 -5.14
C MET A 405 20.91 -10.61 -5.42
N HIS A 406 21.12 -9.52 -6.14
CA HIS A 406 22.41 -8.90 -6.42
C HIS A 406 22.64 -7.70 -5.48
N ASN A 407 23.92 -7.34 -5.27
CA ASN A 407 24.32 -6.24 -4.38
C ASN A 407 25.45 -5.35 -4.93
N ALA A 408 25.96 -5.63 -6.13
CA ALA A 408 27.08 -4.88 -6.72
C ALA A 408 26.62 -3.51 -7.23
N LYS A 409 27.33 -2.43 -6.86
CA LYS A 409 27.04 -1.06 -7.30
C LYS A 409 26.91 -0.94 -8.82
N VAL A 410 27.78 -1.62 -9.56
CA VAL A 410 27.66 -1.82 -11.01
C VAL A 410 27.62 -3.31 -11.26
N GLY A 411 26.64 -3.79 -12.03
CA GLY A 411 26.44 -5.23 -12.21
C GLY A 411 25.38 -5.58 -13.23
N GLN A 412 25.19 -6.88 -13.43
CA GLN A 412 24.22 -7.43 -14.35
C GLN A 412 23.36 -8.46 -13.63
N ALA A 413 22.04 -8.24 -13.63
CA ALA A 413 21.06 -9.20 -13.16
C ALA A 413 20.43 -9.91 -14.38
N LYS A 414 20.31 -11.23 -14.30
CA LYS A 414 19.73 -12.10 -15.34
C LYS A 414 18.62 -12.96 -14.78
N PHE A 415 17.57 -13.19 -15.58
CA PHE A 415 16.44 -14.02 -15.17
C PHE A 415 15.77 -14.69 -16.38
N THR A 416 15.68 -16.01 -16.37
CA THR A 416 14.93 -16.77 -17.36
C THR A 416 13.44 -16.75 -17.00
N VAL A 417 12.60 -16.14 -17.83
CA VAL A 417 11.17 -15.96 -17.55
C VAL A 417 10.46 -17.32 -17.46
N PRO A 418 9.84 -17.67 -16.31
CA PRO A 418 9.15 -18.95 -16.13
C PRO A 418 7.95 -19.14 -17.06
N SER A 419 7.55 -20.41 -17.25
CA SER A 419 6.28 -20.72 -17.90
C SER A 419 5.10 -20.23 -17.06
N GLY A 420 4.12 -19.61 -17.71
CA GLY A 420 2.93 -19.08 -17.05
C GLY A 420 3.13 -17.78 -16.27
N THR A 421 4.25 -17.07 -16.41
CA THR A 421 4.39 -15.71 -15.85
C THR A 421 3.27 -14.79 -16.37
N SER A 422 2.57 -14.14 -15.44
CA SER A 422 1.49 -13.18 -15.71
C SER A 422 1.90 -11.73 -15.42
N ARG A 423 2.90 -11.53 -14.55
CA ARG A 423 3.54 -10.23 -14.27
C ARG A 423 5.01 -10.44 -13.92
N LEU A 424 5.86 -9.51 -14.34
CA LEU A 424 7.29 -9.50 -14.06
C LEU A 424 7.67 -8.12 -13.47
N TRP A 425 8.58 -8.11 -12.50
CA TRP A 425 9.14 -6.90 -11.92
C TRP A 425 10.64 -7.03 -11.72
N PHE A 426 11.33 -5.89 -11.74
CA PHE A 426 12.64 -5.69 -11.15
C PHE A 426 12.47 -4.86 -9.88
N VAL A 427 13.07 -5.30 -8.77
CA VAL A 427 12.98 -4.66 -7.47
C VAL A 427 14.34 -4.10 -7.09
N VAL A 428 14.38 -2.91 -6.51
CA VAL A 428 15.61 -2.23 -6.06
C VAL A 428 15.39 -1.66 -4.66
N THR A 429 16.37 -1.79 -3.75
CA THR A 429 16.34 -1.14 -2.42
C THR A 429 17.59 -0.31 -2.14
N GLY A 430 17.43 0.76 -1.36
CA GLY A 430 18.55 1.49 -0.75
C GLY A 430 19.09 0.70 0.44
N ALA A 431 20.31 0.19 0.33
CA ALA A 431 20.85 -0.85 1.21
C ALA A 431 22.26 -0.51 1.72
N PRO A 432 22.39 0.50 2.60
CA PRO A 432 23.68 0.98 3.05
C PRO A 432 24.45 -0.05 3.90
N THR A 433 25.77 -0.09 3.76
CA THR A 433 26.66 -1.02 4.51
C THR A 433 26.68 -0.75 6.02
N SER A 434 26.23 0.43 6.45
CA SER A 434 25.97 0.81 7.83
C SER A 434 24.65 1.57 7.92
N TYR A 435 23.71 1.11 8.74
CA TYR A 435 22.47 1.82 9.04
C TYR A 435 22.73 3.15 9.79
N LYS A 436 21.95 4.17 9.47
CA LYS A 436 21.85 5.47 10.16
C LYS A 436 20.38 5.65 10.54
N ALA A 437 20.11 6.10 11.77
CA ALA A 437 18.75 6.38 12.21
C ALA A 437 18.14 7.56 11.43
N HIS A 438 16.84 7.46 11.11
CA HIS A 438 16.06 8.51 10.47
C HIS A 438 15.46 9.42 11.54
N ALA A 439 15.98 10.63 11.70
CA ALA A 439 15.41 11.64 12.58
C ALA A 439 14.08 12.14 12.02
N TRP A 440 13.11 12.47 12.87
CA TRP A 440 11.96 13.28 12.45
C TRP A 440 12.36 14.74 12.58
N ASP A 441 12.53 15.45 11.47
CA ASP A 441 12.76 16.90 11.45
C ASP A 441 11.91 17.68 10.44
N ASP A 442 11.01 16.99 9.73
CA ASP A 442 10.11 17.53 8.71
C ASP A 442 10.85 18.17 7.49
N ASN A 443 12.12 17.78 7.23
CA ASN A 443 12.96 18.34 6.17
C ASN A 443 13.54 17.28 5.20
N GLU A 444 12.80 16.96 4.13
CA GLU A 444 13.21 16.03 3.06
C GLU A 444 14.57 16.35 2.40
N SER A 445 15.15 17.55 2.57
CA SER A 445 16.40 17.92 1.89
C SER A 445 17.66 17.28 2.47
N ASN A 446 17.58 16.65 3.65
CA ASN A 446 18.70 15.92 4.28
C ASN A 446 18.53 14.39 4.25
N ASP A 447 17.41 13.89 3.72
CA ASP A 447 17.12 12.46 3.59
C ASP A 447 17.98 11.84 2.50
N GLU A 448 19.03 11.12 2.89
CA GLU A 448 19.97 10.45 1.99
C GLU A 448 19.24 9.64 0.87
N GLN A 449 19.72 9.70 -0.38
CA GLN A 449 19.11 8.99 -1.52
C GLN A 449 20.08 8.03 -2.24
N TRP A 450 19.52 6.96 -2.82
CA TRP A 450 20.19 5.85 -3.52
C TRP A 450 19.81 5.78 -5.01
N PRO A 451 20.07 6.84 -5.81
CA PRO A 451 19.73 6.86 -7.23
C PRO A 451 20.45 5.76 -8.03
N TYR A 452 19.82 5.34 -9.13
CA TYR A 452 20.36 4.32 -10.02
C TYR A 452 19.90 4.51 -11.47
N ARG A 453 20.65 3.91 -12.39
CA ARG A 453 20.33 3.80 -13.81
C ARG A 453 20.21 2.32 -14.20
N ILE A 454 19.29 2.01 -15.11
CA ILE A 454 19.16 0.67 -15.72
C ILE A 454 19.21 0.73 -17.24
N ALA A 455 19.87 -0.27 -17.85
CA ALA A 455 19.66 -0.64 -19.24
C ALA A 455 18.94 -1.99 -19.28
N VAL A 456 17.79 -2.05 -19.94
CA VAL A 456 16.93 -3.24 -20.05
C VAL A 456 17.23 -3.96 -21.36
N GLN A 457 17.21 -5.30 -21.34
CA GLN A 457 17.40 -6.12 -22.52
C GLN A 457 16.40 -7.30 -22.51
N GLN A 458 15.94 -7.68 -23.72
CA GLN A 458 14.92 -8.71 -23.98
C GLN A 458 13.53 -8.46 -23.32
N THR A 459 13.31 -7.28 -22.74
CA THR A 459 12.02 -6.73 -22.29
C THR A 459 12.13 -5.20 -22.19
N ASN A 460 11.06 -4.51 -21.79
CA ASN A 460 11.02 -3.08 -21.47
C ASN A 460 10.49 -2.87 -20.03
N VAL A 461 10.69 -1.68 -19.45
CA VAL A 461 9.86 -1.23 -18.31
C VAL A 461 8.49 -0.86 -18.86
N VAL A 462 7.41 -1.25 -18.17
CA VAL A 462 6.04 -0.91 -18.62
C VAL A 462 5.89 0.60 -18.76
N GLY A 463 5.31 1.05 -19.88
CA GLY A 463 5.14 2.48 -20.19
C GLY A 463 6.41 3.23 -20.64
N TYR A 464 7.56 2.56 -20.72
CA TYR A 464 8.80 3.10 -21.26
C TYR A 464 9.20 2.35 -22.53
N LEU A 465 9.38 3.07 -23.63
CA LEU A 465 9.75 2.51 -24.92
C LEU A 465 11.26 2.59 -25.14
N THR A 466 11.80 1.57 -25.80
CA THR A 466 13.14 1.62 -26.39
C THR A 466 13.02 1.88 -27.90
N PHE A 467 13.92 2.72 -28.40
CA PHE A 467 14.08 3.08 -29.81
C PHE A 467 15.51 2.71 -30.23
N ASP A 468 15.67 2.17 -31.44
CA ASP A 468 16.98 1.88 -32.02
C ASP A 468 17.54 3.12 -32.74
N ALA A 469 18.86 3.16 -32.96
CA ALA A 469 19.54 4.37 -33.49
C ALA A 469 19.20 4.69 -34.96
N ASP A 470 18.63 3.73 -35.69
CA ASP A 470 18.19 3.84 -37.08
C ASP A 470 16.64 3.92 -37.20
N ASP A 471 15.91 4.03 -36.08
CA ASP A 471 14.45 4.27 -36.10
C ASP A 471 14.15 5.69 -36.62
N GLU A 472 13.15 5.81 -37.50
CA GLU A 472 12.63 7.09 -38.00
C GLU A 472 11.10 7.20 -37.76
N PRO A 473 10.56 8.40 -37.47
CA PRO A 473 9.12 8.59 -37.31
C PRO A 473 8.34 8.21 -38.58
N SER A 474 7.16 7.62 -38.41
CA SER A 474 6.39 7.00 -39.50
C SER A 474 4.87 7.16 -39.36
N ASP A 475 4.17 7.09 -40.50
CA ASP A 475 2.70 7.06 -40.57
C ASP A 475 2.18 5.69 -40.06
N ILE A 476 1.15 5.71 -39.22
CA ILE A 476 0.48 4.49 -38.72
C ILE A 476 -1.04 4.57 -38.94
N VAL A 477 -1.67 3.44 -39.28
CA VAL A 477 -3.13 3.33 -39.41
C VAL A 477 -3.64 2.29 -38.42
N VAL A 478 -4.22 2.77 -37.31
CA VAL A 478 -4.83 1.92 -36.29
C VAL A 478 -6.31 1.75 -36.62
N THR A 479 -6.71 0.55 -37.03
CA THR A 479 -8.11 0.24 -37.32
C THR A 479 -8.71 -0.58 -36.18
N GLN A 480 -9.86 -0.15 -35.66
CA GLN A 480 -10.60 -0.87 -34.63
C GLN A 480 -12.04 -1.09 -35.06
N ASP A 481 -12.51 -2.33 -34.94
CA ASP A 481 -13.90 -2.69 -35.15
C ASP A 481 -14.62 -2.57 -33.80
N VAL A 482 -15.64 -1.72 -33.75
CA VAL A 482 -16.33 -1.23 -32.55
C VAL A 482 -17.80 -1.64 -32.62
N SER A 483 -18.43 -1.98 -31.50
CA SER A 483 -19.86 -2.32 -31.50
C SER A 483 -20.57 -1.92 -30.21
N PHE A 484 -21.80 -1.45 -30.36
CA PHE A 484 -22.72 -1.08 -29.28
C PHE A 484 -24.18 -1.12 -29.79
N PRO A 485 -25.18 -1.28 -28.92
CA PRO A 485 -26.58 -1.35 -29.32
C PRO A 485 -27.15 0.00 -29.77
N LEU A 486 -28.18 -0.05 -30.63
CA LEU A 486 -28.99 1.14 -30.93
C LEU A 486 -29.70 1.65 -29.67
N ASP A 487 -29.59 2.95 -29.42
CA ASP A 487 -30.32 3.67 -28.38
C ASP A 487 -31.22 4.74 -29.00
N ALA A 488 -32.50 4.69 -28.65
CA ALA A 488 -33.53 5.59 -29.17
C ALA A 488 -33.62 6.92 -28.40
N THR A 489 -32.94 7.05 -27.25
CA THR A 489 -33.11 8.17 -26.30
C THR A 489 -31.78 8.82 -25.90
N ASN A 490 -30.72 8.05 -25.68
CA ASN A 490 -29.46 8.55 -25.10
C ASN A 490 -28.29 8.49 -26.09
N TYR A 491 -27.26 9.30 -25.79
CA TYR A 491 -26.01 9.38 -26.55
C TYR A 491 -25.01 8.26 -26.17
N THR A 492 -25.50 7.04 -26.02
CA THR A 492 -24.71 5.88 -25.55
C THR A 492 -23.78 5.35 -26.63
N GLY A 493 -22.81 4.52 -26.20
CA GLY A 493 -21.76 3.99 -27.04
C GLY A 493 -20.72 3.23 -26.23
N THR A 494 -19.44 3.41 -26.54
CA THR A 494 -18.33 2.73 -25.84
C THR A 494 -17.05 3.58 -25.78
N LYS A 495 -16.05 3.09 -25.05
CA LYS A 495 -14.74 3.70 -24.84
C LYS A 495 -13.65 2.82 -25.46
N ILE A 496 -12.68 3.46 -26.11
CA ILE A 496 -11.62 2.80 -26.88
C ILE A 496 -10.27 3.43 -26.52
N SER A 497 -9.43 2.71 -25.79
CA SER A 497 -8.05 3.12 -25.50
C SER A 497 -7.18 3.05 -26.76
N VAL A 498 -6.22 3.96 -26.87
CA VAL A 498 -5.15 3.91 -27.88
C VAL A 498 -4.05 2.95 -27.44
N ASP A 499 -3.51 2.18 -28.38
CA ASP A 499 -2.23 1.48 -28.19
C ASP A 499 -1.09 2.51 -28.15
N GLN A 500 -0.71 2.90 -26.93
CA GLN A 500 0.33 3.87 -26.66
C GLN A 500 1.73 3.35 -27.05
N THR A 501 1.92 2.02 -27.13
CA THR A 501 3.18 1.40 -27.56
C THR A 501 3.32 1.51 -29.07
N ALA A 502 2.29 1.14 -29.84
CA ALA A 502 2.29 1.29 -31.29
C ALA A 502 2.39 2.76 -31.72
N LEU A 503 1.65 3.66 -31.05
CA LEU A 503 1.69 5.10 -31.33
C LEU A 503 3.03 5.74 -30.94
N GLY A 504 3.55 5.43 -29.74
CA GLY A 504 4.83 5.96 -29.27
C GLY A 504 6.00 5.48 -30.13
N LYS A 505 5.96 4.24 -30.65
CA LYS A 505 6.91 3.76 -31.66
C LYS A 505 6.76 4.47 -33.01
N ALA A 506 5.54 4.63 -33.52
CA ALA A 506 5.34 5.33 -34.79
C ALA A 506 5.85 6.79 -34.76
N PHE A 507 5.73 7.47 -33.62
CA PHE A 507 6.18 8.87 -33.46
C PHE A 507 7.59 9.02 -32.85
N LEU A 508 8.23 7.94 -32.39
CA LEU A 508 9.46 7.96 -31.57
C LEU A 508 9.34 8.89 -30.36
N LEU A 509 8.21 8.78 -29.65
CA LEU A 509 7.90 9.51 -28.43
C LEU A 509 7.60 8.54 -27.30
N GLN A 510 8.17 8.79 -26.12
CA GLN A 510 7.69 8.16 -24.89
C GLN A 510 6.21 8.54 -24.67
N PRO A 511 5.36 7.66 -24.09
CA PRO A 511 3.95 7.97 -23.84
C PRO A 511 3.71 9.27 -23.05
N SER A 512 4.62 9.63 -22.14
CA SER A 512 4.63 10.91 -21.40
C SER A 512 5.02 12.14 -22.24
N GLN A 513 5.90 11.96 -23.23
CA GLN A 513 6.22 13.02 -24.20
C GLN A 513 5.06 13.23 -25.17
N LEU A 514 4.41 12.16 -25.62
CA LEU A 514 3.23 12.21 -26.47
C LEU A 514 2.11 13.06 -25.85
N THR A 515 1.71 12.79 -24.61
CA THR A 515 0.65 13.54 -23.94
C THR A 515 1.01 15.02 -23.76
N SER A 516 2.26 15.33 -23.34
CA SER A 516 2.73 16.72 -23.20
C SER A 516 2.87 17.50 -24.51
N LEU A 517 2.88 16.83 -25.67
CA LEU A 517 2.99 17.48 -26.98
C LEU A 517 1.64 17.66 -27.69
N ILE A 518 0.55 17.06 -27.22
CA ILE A 518 -0.81 17.26 -27.76
C ILE A 518 -1.25 18.72 -27.58
N GLY A 519 -1.87 19.27 -28.62
CA GLY A 519 -2.19 20.70 -28.71
C GLY A 519 -1.00 21.57 -29.14
N ASN A 520 0.24 21.14 -28.89
CA ASN A 520 1.47 21.81 -29.29
C ASN A 520 2.04 21.24 -30.60
N LYS A 521 2.99 20.30 -30.56
CA LYS A 521 3.58 19.67 -31.76
C LYS A 521 2.73 18.52 -32.33
N VAL A 522 1.87 17.93 -31.51
CA VAL A 522 0.91 16.91 -31.93
C VAL A 522 -0.45 17.58 -32.04
N LYS A 523 -1.00 17.66 -33.27
CA LYS A 523 -2.29 18.26 -33.56
C LYS A 523 -3.34 17.17 -33.83
N PHE A 524 -4.58 17.42 -33.41
CA PHE A 524 -5.70 16.50 -33.58
C PHE A 524 -6.62 16.95 -34.71
N TYR A 525 -7.11 16.00 -35.51
CA TYR A 525 -7.98 16.23 -36.66
C TYR A 525 -9.04 15.12 -36.79
N ALA A 526 -10.17 15.42 -37.42
CA ALA A 526 -10.90 14.41 -38.17
C ALA A 526 -10.25 14.16 -39.54
N VAL A 527 -10.47 12.97 -40.11
CA VAL A 527 -10.05 12.66 -41.49
C VAL A 527 -11.30 12.42 -42.33
N GLU A 528 -11.58 13.34 -43.24
CA GLU A 528 -12.74 13.27 -44.12
C GLU A 528 -12.68 12.02 -45.04
N PRO A 529 -13.82 11.57 -45.61
CA PRO A 529 -13.86 10.39 -46.49
C PRO A 529 -12.92 10.45 -47.70
N ASN A 530 -12.57 11.66 -48.16
CA ASN A 530 -11.60 11.91 -49.25
C ASN A 530 -10.13 11.95 -48.78
N GLY A 531 -9.86 11.82 -47.47
CA GLY A 531 -8.52 11.87 -46.88
C GLY A 531 -8.07 13.25 -46.39
N THR A 532 -8.85 14.32 -46.60
CA THR A 532 -8.53 15.67 -46.10
C THR A 532 -8.59 15.72 -44.57
N LEU A 533 -7.63 16.40 -43.94
CA LEU A 533 -7.64 16.67 -42.51
C LEU A 533 -8.55 17.85 -42.19
N ASN A 534 -9.46 17.69 -41.23
CA ASN A 534 -10.35 18.74 -40.74
C ASN A 534 -10.02 19.02 -39.26
N ALA A 535 -9.66 20.26 -38.94
CA ALA A 535 -9.31 20.71 -37.60
C ALA A 535 -10.52 21.25 -36.81
N THR A 536 -11.70 21.31 -37.43
CA THR A 536 -12.90 21.91 -36.85
C THR A 536 -13.58 20.91 -35.91
N THR A 537 -13.27 21.00 -34.62
CA THR A 537 -13.98 20.23 -33.60
C THR A 537 -15.45 20.65 -33.55
N THR A 538 -16.36 19.69 -33.64
CA THR A 538 -17.81 19.92 -33.60
C THR A 538 -18.52 19.25 -32.41
N ALA A 539 -17.81 18.40 -31.65
CA ALA A 539 -18.25 17.82 -30.39
C ALA A 539 -17.37 18.34 -29.23
N ASN A 540 -17.43 17.75 -28.03
CA ASN A 540 -16.71 18.27 -26.86
C ASN A 540 -15.19 18.04 -26.97
N GLY A 541 -14.40 19.03 -26.52
CA GLY A 541 -12.93 18.93 -26.47
C GLY A 541 -12.31 18.62 -27.84
N TYR A 542 -11.43 17.62 -27.90
CA TYR A 542 -10.95 17.03 -29.15
C TYR A 542 -12.02 16.12 -29.77
N GLY A 543 -13.15 16.71 -30.17
CA GLY A 543 -14.37 15.99 -30.53
C GLY A 543 -14.96 16.36 -31.88
N HIS A 544 -15.48 15.37 -32.60
CA HIS A 544 -16.16 15.56 -33.89
C HIS A 544 -17.44 14.74 -33.99
N TRP A 545 -18.50 15.35 -34.54
CA TRP A 545 -19.66 14.63 -35.07
C TRP A 545 -19.43 14.23 -36.52
N PHE A 546 -19.92 13.05 -36.86
CA PHE A 546 -19.85 12.46 -38.19
C PHE A 546 -21.25 12.15 -38.71
N GLY A 547 -21.46 12.42 -40.00
CA GLY A 547 -22.65 11.99 -40.73
C GLY A 547 -22.57 10.53 -41.17
N GLN A 548 -23.64 10.03 -41.78
CA GLN A 548 -23.74 8.63 -42.26
C GLN A 548 -22.58 8.18 -43.17
N THR A 549 -21.97 9.11 -43.91
CA THR A 549 -20.84 8.86 -44.83
C THR A 549 -19.46 8.89 -44.15
N GLY A 550 -19.38 9.18 -42.86
CA GLY A 550 -18.10 9.40 -42.15
C GLY A 550 -17.48 10.79 -42.38
N ALA A 551 -18.20 11.72 -43.02
CA ALA A 551 -17.79 13.12 -43.14
C ALA A 551 -18.12 13.92 -41.87
N VAL A 552 -17.32 14.94 -41.54
CA VAL A 552 -17.56 15.80 -40.38
C VAL A 552 -18.81 16.65 -40.60
N VAL A 553 -19.63 16.77 -39.55
CA VAL A 553 -20.83 17.60 -39.52
C VAL A 553 -20.92 18.34 -38.18
N ASN A 554 -21.79 19.34 -38.11
CA ASN A 554 -22.20 19.93 -36.83
C ASN A 554 -23.24 19.05 -36.14
N TRP A 555 -23.35 19.14 -34.81
CA TRP A 555 -24.53 18.65 -34.09
C TRP A 555 -25.80 19.28 -34.67
N GLY A 556 -26.83 18.48 -34.92
CA GLY A 556 -28.02 18.90 -35.66
C GLY A 556 -28.58 17.76 -36.49
N ALA A 557 -29.28 18.05 -37.59
CA ALA A 557 -30.02 17.05 -38.38
C ALA A 557 -29.15 15.95 -39.03
N ASN A 558 -27.88 16.24 -39.37
CA ASN A 558 -27.03 15.35 -40.18
C ASN A 558 -26.04 14.50 -39.35
N ALA A 559 -26.06 14.63 -38.02
CA ALA A 559 -25.15 13.91 -37.12
C ALA A 559 -25.66 12.48 -36.82
N PHE A 560 -24.78 11.48 -36.94
CA PHE A 560 -25.11 10.06 -36.69
C PHE A 560 -24.26 9.48 -35.55
N VAL A 561 -22.97 9.81 -35.53
CA VAL A 561 -21.98 9.31 -34.56
C VAL A 561 -21.15 10.50 -34.05
N PHE A 562 -20.68 10.45 -32.80
CA PHE A 562 -19.59 11.29 -32.32
C PHE A 562 -18.38 10.45 -31.91
N SER A 563 -17.21 11.07 -31.95
CA SER A 563 -16.00 10.54 -31.32
C SER A 563 -15.22 11.68 -30.68
N GLU A 564 -15.03 11.58 -29.36
CA GLU A 564 -14.40 12.57 -28.49
C GLU A 564 -13.14 11.96 -27.87
N PHE A 565 -11.99 12.57 -28.13
CA PHE A 565 -10.70 12.11 -27.66
C PHE A 565 -10.30 12.80 -26.35
N ASN A 566 -9.84 12.01 -25.37
CA ASN A 566 -9.25 12.50 -24.13
C ASN A 566 -7.72 12.38 -24.23
N GLU A 567 -7.05 13.53 -24.29
CA GLU A 567 -5.60 13.67 -24.42
C GLU A 567 -4.81 13.22 -23.18
N ASN A 568 -5.45 13.15 -22.02
CA ASN A 568 -4.83 12.79 -20.74
C ASN A 568 -4.83 11.27 -20.51
N THR A 569 -5.85 10.56 -21.01
CA THR A 569 -5.97 9.09 -20.93
C THR A 569 -5.67 8.38 -22.25
N LEU A 570 -5.51 9.12 -23.34
CA LEU A 570 -5.38 8.62 -24.71
C LEU A 570 -6.51 7.63 -25.06
N GLU A 571 -7.75 8.06 -24.83
CA GLU A 571 -8.98 7.27 -25.02
C GLU A 571 -9.98 8.03 -25.89
N PHE A 572 -10.63 7.31 -26.82
CA PHE A 572 -11.76 7.80 -27.58
C PHE A 572 -13.08 7.35 -26.94
N SER A 573 -13.96 8.28 -26.61
CA SER A 573 -15.36 8.02 -26.28
C SER A 573 -16.18 8.15 -27.57
N ILE A 574 -16.75 7.04 -28.04
CA ILE A 574 -17.47 6.93 -29.31
C ILE A 574 -18.93 6.61 -29.01
N GLY A 575 -19.87 7.39 -29.54
CA GLY A 575 -21.30 7.16 -29.29
C GLY A 575 -22.22 7.65 -30.41
N GLN A 576 -23.51 7.37 -30.24
CA GLN A 576 -24.53 7.62 -31.26
C GLN A 576 -25.32 8.90 -31.05
N TYR A 577 -25.89 9.43 -32.13
CA TYR A 577 -27.05 10.32 -32.03
C TYR A 577 -28.31 9.48 -31.84
N PRO A 578 -29.17 9.74 -30.83
CA PRO A 578 -30.36 8.96 -30.53
C PRO A 578 -31.25 8.68 -31.74
N ASN A 579 -31.65 7.42 -31.92
CA ASN A 579 -32.60 6.95 -32.94
C ASN A 579 -32.23 7.31 -34.40
N ARG A 580 -30.94 7.35 -34.74
CA ARG A 580 -30.47 7.60 -36.14
C ARG A 580 -29.60 6.52 -36.75
N LEU A 581 -29.05 5.62 -35.94
CA LEU A 581 -28.31 4.48 -36.44
C LEU A 581 -29.26 3.33 -36.80
N THR A 582 -28.88 2.53 -37.79
CA THR A 582 -29.64 1.34 -38.21
C THR A 582 -28.98 0.09 -37.65
N VAL A 583 -29.75 -0.75 -36.94
CA VAL A 583 -29.26 -2.05 -36.43
C VAL A 583 -28.79 -2.93 -37.59
N GLY A 584 -27.60 -3.52 -37.45
CA GLY A 584 -26.93 -4.34 -38.46
C GLY A 584 -25.99 -3.57 -39.39
N GLU A 585 -26.17 -2.26 -39.55
CA GLU A 585 -25.29 -1.42 -40.37
C GLU A 585 -23.94 -1.14 -39.71
N THR A 586 -22.95 -0.73 -40.52
CA THR A 586 -21.60 -0.39 -40.05
C THR A 586 -21.18 0.99 -40.54
N TYR A 587 -20.98 1.90 -39.59
CA TYR A 587 -20.59 3.29 -39.85
C TYR A 587 -19.07 3.43 -39.70
N THR A 588 -18.37 3.99 -40.69
CA THR A 588 -16.92 4.20 -40.61
C THR A 588 -16.61 5.67 -40.37
N ILE A 589 -15.88 5.97 -39.30
CA ILE A 589 -15.38 7.32 -38.98
C ILE A 589 -13.86 7.29 -38.84
N LYS A 590 -13.20 8.45 -38.99
CA LYS A 590 -11.74 8.55 -38.91
C LYS A 590 -11.30 9.83 -38.20
N GLN A 591 -10.30 9.69 -37.35
CA GLN A 591 -9.62 10.79 -36.65
C GLN A 591 -8.11 10.57 -36.71
N ALA A 592 -7.31 11.61 -36.51
CA ALA A 592 -5.86 11.52 -36.59
C ALA A 592 -5.15 12.42 -35.58
N LEU A 593 -4.00 11.94 -35.12
CA LEU A 593 -2.95 12.75 -34.52
C LEU A 593 -1.88 12.97 -35.61
N VAL A 594 -1.41 14.20 -35.77
CA VAL A 594 -0.31 14.57 -36.68
C VAL A 594 0.79 15.20 -35.84
N TYR A 595 2.01 14.66 -35.93
CA TYR A 595 3.16 15.08 -35.15
C TYR A 595 4.20 15.79 -36.02
N GLU A 596 4.52 17.03 -35.67
CA GLU A 596 5.66 17.78 -36.22
C GLU A 596 6.96 17.40 -35.48
N HIS A 597 7.65 16.38 -35.99
CA HIS A 597 8.89 15.88 -35.38
C HIS A 597 10.05 16.85 -35.61
N THR A 598 10.25 17.30 -36.85
CA THR A 598 11.17 18.39 -37.22
C THR A 598 10.39 19.49 -37.98
N PRO A 599 10.87 20.75 -38.02
CA PRO A 599 10.09 21.87 -38.57
C PRO A 599 9.59 21.63 -40.00
N ASN A 600 8.28 21.71 -40.20
CA ASN A 600 7.55 21.41 -41.45
C ASN A 600 7.61 19.94 -41.91
N THR A 601 8.06 19.00 -41.08
CA THR A 601 8.05 17.55 -41.39
C THR A 601 7.10 16.83 -40.43
N PHE A 602 6.16 16.07 -40.99
CA PHE A 602 4.99 15.57 -40.28
C PHE A 602 4.79 14.07 -40.50
N VAL A 603 4.43 13.36 -39.43
CA VAL A 603 3.94 11.98 -39.47
C VAL A 603 2.57 11.88 -38.81
N LYS A 604 1.76 10.90 -39.22
CA LYS A 604 0.32 10.83 -38.91
C LYS A 604 -0.09 9.46 -38.40
N ALA A 605 -0.67 9.44 -37.20
CA ALA A 605 -1.42 8.30 -36.69
C ALA A 605 -2.90 8.48 -37.03
N THR A 606 -3.43 7.62 -37.90
CA THR A 606 -4.84 7.63 -38.32
C THR A 606 -5.61 6.53 -37.62
N PHE A 607 -6.60 6.92 -36.82
CA PHE A 607 -7.54 6.01 -36.16
C PHE A 607 -8.76 5.83 -37.06
N VAL A 608 -9.09 4.57 -37.36
CA VAL A 608 -10.24 4.19 -38.19
C VAL A 608 -11.17 3.33 -37.36
N PHE A 609 -12.36 3.84 -37.05
CA PHE A 609 -13.36 3.11 -36.27
C PHE A 609 -14.46 2.59 -37.20
N ARG A 610 -14.66 1.27 -37.24
CA ARG A 610 -15.80 0.65 -37.93
C ARG A 610 -16.86 0.26 -36.89
N ILE A 611 -17.92 1.03 -36.82
CA ILE A 611 -18.91 0.98 -35.74
C ILE A 611 -20.11 0.17 -36.22
N LYS A 612 -20.19 -1.09 -35.79
CA LYS A 612 -21.31 -2.00 -36.07
C LYS A 612 -22.38 -1.86 -34.99
N VAL A 613 -23.60 -1.59 -35.42
CA VAL A 613 -24.75 -1.35 -34.54
C VAL A 613 -25.51 -2.65 -34.32
N THR A 614 -25.87 -2.95 -33.07
CA THR A 614 -26.53 -4.21 -32.65
C THR A 614 -27.93 -4.03 -32.08
#